data_AF-A0A0F9B3Q2-F1
#
_entry.id   AF-A0A0F9B3Q2-F1
#
_cell.length_a   1.000
_cell.length_b   1.000
_cell.length_c   1.000
_cell.angle_alpha   90.00
_cell.angle_beta   90.00
_cell.angle_gamma   90.00
#
_symmetry.space_group_name_H-M   'P 1'
#
loop_
_entity.id
_entity.type
_entity.pdbx_description
1 polymer ?
#
loop_
_entity_poly.entity_id
_entity_poly.type
_entity_poly.pdbx_seq_one_letter_code
_entity_poly.pdbx_strand_id
1 'polypeptide(L)'
;MKNQKFFRGQRVRVADDLGSMMRHFTSGCDAIVVGSFSDQISSTSGADEESYTLLLKNEDGTTGTASWYEESQLTLVSDDRIRGEEILQKHKHGDNSWLGDNSWLSEKY
;
A
#
# COMPACT_ATOMS: atom_id res chain seq x y z
N MET A 1 -0.89 -19.19 -10.85
CA MET A 1 -1.26 -18.82 -9.46
C MET A 1 -0.52 -17.52 -9.19
N LYS A 2 -1.21 -16.44 -8.81
CA LYS A 2 -0.53 -15.19 -8.45
C LYS A 2 0.27 -15.45 -7.16
N ASN A 3 1.59 -15.59 -7.26
CA ASN A 3 2.50 -15.83 -6.13
C ASN A 3 2.80 -14.52 -5.38
N GLN A 4 1.77 -13.72 -5.10
CA GLN A 4 1.94 -12.49 -4.34
C GLN A 4 1.86 -12.80 -2.84
N LYS A 5 2.88 -12.37 -2.09
CA LYS A 5 2.94 -12.53 -0.63
C LYS A 5 1.95 -11.62 0.10
N PHE A 6 1.63 -10.47 -0.47
CA PHE A 6 0.72 -9.49 0.12
C PHE A 6 -0.58 -9.38 -0.67
N PHE A 7 -1.69 -9.19 0.03
CA PHE A 7 -3.03 -9.14 -0.53
C PHE A 7 -3.69 -7.79 -0.31
N ARG A 8 -4.63 -7.46 -1.19
CA ARG A 8 -5.45 -6.25 -1.06
C ARG A 8 -6.07 -6.13 0.33
N GLY A 9 -5.98 -4.92 0.88
CA GLY A 9 -6.45 -4.58 2.22
C GLY A 9 -5.43 -4.84 3.32
N GLN A 10 -4.33 -5.55 3.06
CA GLN A 10 -3.27 -5.70 4.06
C GLN A 10 -2.50 -4.39 4.24
N ARG A 11 -2.06 -4.15 5.48
CA ARG A 11 -1.19 -3.03 5.81
C ARG A 11 0.25 -3.49 5.79
N VAL A 12 1.05 -2.80 5.02
CA VAL A 12 2.47 -3.03 4.86
C VAL A 12 3.24 -1.77 5.23
N ARG A 13 4.50 -1.92 5.63
CA ARG A 13 5.44 -0.83 5.80
C ARG A 13 6.48 -0.91 4.70
N VAL A 14 6.68 0.21 4.03
CA VAL A 14 7.71 0.37 3.02
C VAL A 14 9.05 0.52 3.73
N ALA A 15 10.06 -0.22 3.27
CA ALA A 15 11.41 -0.14 3.82
C ALA A 15 11.94 1.31 3.80
N ASP A 16 12.74 1.68 4.80
CA ASP A 16 13.38 3.00 4.88
C ASP A 16 14.46 3.18 3.79
N ASP A 17 15.07 2.08 3.33
CA ASP A 17 16.03 2.08 2.23
C ASP A 17 15.48 1.26 1.04
N LEU A 18 15.06 1.97 0.00
CA LEU A 18 14.61 1.39 -1.27
C LEU A 18 15.74 1.25 -2.30
N GLY A 19 16.97 1.65 -1.94
CA GLY A 19 18.11 1.69 -2.84
C GLY A 19 18.19 2.97 -3.68
N SER A 20 19.34 3.16 -4.33
CA SER A 20 19.70 4.41 -5.02
C SER A 20 18.80 4.75 -6.20
N MET A 21 18.23 3.74 -6.89
CA MET A 21 17.37 3.93 -8.06
C MET A 21 15.93 4.36 -7.68
N MET A 22 15.50 4.12 -6.44
CA MET A 22 14.15 4.45 -5.96
C MET A 22 14.15 5.58 -4.92
N ARG A 23 15.20 6.40 -4.89
CA ARG A 23 15.32 7.54 -3.97
C ARG A 23 14.22 8.59 -4.10
N HIS A 24 13.52 8.64 -5.23
CA HIS A 24 12.38 9.53 -5.45
C HIS A 24 11.04 8.94 -4.97
N PHE A 25 11.03 7.68 -4.54
CA PHE A 25 9.84 7.00 -4.03
C PHE A 25 9.72 7.23 -2.53
N THR A 26 8.48 7.21 -2.04
CA THR A 26 8.20 7.35 -0.61
C THR A 26 8.66 6.09 0.12
N SER A 27 9.57 6.26 1.08
CA SER A 27 10.16 5.20 1.90
C SER A 27 9.81 5.41 3.38
N GLY A 28 9.97 4.37 4.20
CA GLY A 28 9.80 4.49 5.66
C GLY A 28 8.39 4.85 6.11
N CYS A 29 7.39 4.59 5.29
CA CYS A 29 6.00 4.93 5.56
C CYS A 29 5.11 3.68 5.58
N ASP A 30 3.98 3.81 6.24
CA ASP A 30 2.97 2.77 6.23
C ASP A 30 2.07 2.94 5.02
N ALA A 31 1.69 1.81 4.44
CA ALA A 31 0.89 1.76 3.25
C ALA A 31 -0.14 0.64 3.31
N ILE A 32 -1.19 0.76 2.51
CA ILE A 32 -2.21 -0.28 2.35
C ILE A 32 -2.10 -0.83 0.95
N VAL A 33 -2.08 -2.15 0.83
CA VAL A 33 -2.05 -2.83 -0.46
C VAL A 33 -3.38 -2.61 -1.16
N VAL A 34 -3.37 -1.88 -2.27
CA VAL A 34 -4.54 -1.67 -3.12
C VAL A 34 -4.80 -2.91 -3.97
N GLY A 35 -3.72 -3.57 -4.42
CA GLY A 35 -3.77 -4.79 -5.23
C GLY A 35 -2.57 -4.91 -6.14
N SER A 36 -2.56 -5.94 -6.99
CA SER A 36 -1.56 -6.07 -8.04
C SER A 36 -1.82 -5.03 -9.13
N PHE A 37 -0.76 -4.47 -9.71
CA PHE A 37 -0.88 -3.58 -10.88
C PHE A 37 -1.69 -4.25 -12.02
N SER A 38 -1.49 -5.55 -12.19
CA SER A 38 -2.21 -6.42 -13.12
C SER A 38 -3.69 -6.68 -12.78
N ASP A 39 -4.16 -6.46 -11.54
CA ASP A 39 -5.59 -6.45 -11.22
C ASP A 39 -6.28 -5.13 -11.62
N GLN A 40 -5.51 -4.04 -11.77
CA GLN A 40 -6.04 -2.74 -12.15
C GLN A 40 -6.14 -2.54 -13.66
N ILE A 41 -5.24 -3.18 -14.41
CA ILE A 41 -5.27 -3.20 -15.88
C ILE A 41 -5.86 -4.54 -16.32
N SER A 42 -7.15 -4.53 -16.70
CA SER A 42 -7.83 -5.68 -17.30
C SER A 42 -7.38 -5.95 -18.74
N SER A 43 -6.12 -5.68 -19.07
CA SER A 43 -5.63 -5.77 -20.43
C SER A 43 -4.19 -6.28 -20.52
N THR A 44 -4.10 -7.39 -21.24
CA THR A 44 -2.96 -7.80 -22.06
C THR A 44 -1.79 -8.46 -21.34
N SER A 45 -1.67 -9.76 -21.64
CA SER A 45 -0.46 -10.57 -21.72
C SER A 45 0.86 -9.81 -21.50
N GLY A 46 1.52 -10.08 -20.38
CA GLY A 46 2.88 -9.58 -20.07
C GLY A 46 2.98 -8.59 -18.92
N ALA A 47 1.92 -8.42 -18.13
CA ALA A 47 1.92 -7.49 -17.00
C ALA A 47 2.85 -7.98 -15.88
N ASP A 48 3.79 -7.14 -15.43
CA ASP A 48 4.64 -7.36 -14.27
C ASP A 48 3.79 -7.75 -13.04
N GLU A 49 3.66 -9.05 -12.79
CA GLU A 49 2.83 -9.61 -11.73
C GLU A 49 3.45 -9.40 -10.33
N GLU A 50 4.67 -8.88 -10.27
CA GLU A 50 5.47 -8.73 -9.05
C GLU A 50 5.32 -7.34 -8.41
N SER A 51 4.78 -6.37 -9.15
CA SER A 51 4.61 -4.99 -8.67
C SER A 51 3.30 -4.77 -7.93
N TYR A 52 3.39 -4.15 -6.74
CA TYR A 52 2.25 -3.77 -5.92
C TYR A 52 1.88 -2.30 -6.12
N THR A 53 0.58 -2.03 -6.14
CA THR A 53 0.05 -0.67 -5.96
C THR A 53 -0.33 -0.47 -4.50
N LEU A 54 0.24 0.56 -3.90
CA LEU A 54 0.10 0.89 -2.51
C LEU A 54 -0.57 2.26 -2.34
N LEU A 55 -1.40 2.36 -1.31
CA LEU A 55 -1.90 3.60 -0.78
C LEU A 55 -0.98 4.01 0.36
N LEU A 56 -0.05 4.91 0.08
CA LEU A 56 0.92 5.44 1.02
C LEU A 56 0.26 6.49 1.91
N LYS A 57 0.58 6.47 3.20
CA LYS A 57 0.32 7.60 4.08
C LYS A 57 1.59 8.43 4.22
N ASN A 58 1.52 9.68 3.80
CA ASN A 58 2.61 10.64 3.99
C ASN A 58 2.58 11.19 5.43
N GLU A 59 3.72 11.70 5.89
CA GLU A 59 3.88 12.27 7.23
C GLU A 59 3.00 13.51 7.47
N ASP A 60 2.67 14.24 6.40
CA ASP A 60 1.77 15.39 6.42
C ASP A 60 0.28 15.00 6.59
N GLY A 61 0.00 13.71 6.74
CA GLY A 61 -1.35 13.18 6.82
C GLY A 61 -2.08 13.19 5.48
N THR A 62 -1.38 13.35 4.36
CA THR A 62 -1.96 13.12 3.03
C THR A 62 -1.78 11.67 2.61
N THR A 63 -2.59 11.23 1.65
CA THR A 63 -2.40 9.93 1.00
C THR A 63 -2.02 10.08 -0.45
N GLY A 64 -1.03 9.29 -0.86
CA GLY A 64 -0.66 9.12 -2.25
C GLY A 64 -0.85 7.67 -2.68
N THR A 65 -1.36 7.46 -3.88
CA THR A 65 -1.28 6.14 -4.52
C THR A 65 0.01 6.06 -5.30
N ALA A 66 0.80 5.03 -5.06
CA ALA A 66 2.02 4.78 -5.81
C ALA A 66 2.10 3.29 -6.19
N SER A 67 2.65 3.02 -7.37
CA SER A 67 2.82 1.66 -7.89
C SER A 67 4.31 1.34 -8.01
N TRP A 68 4.63 0.11 -8.43
CA TRP A 68 6.01 -0.36 -8.66
C TRP A 68 6.82 -0.64 -7.38
N TYR A 69 6.14 -0.99 -6.29
CA TYR A 69 6.82 -1.54 -5.11
C TYR A 69 6.98 -3.05 -5.26
N GLU A 70 8.14 -3.56 -4.86
CA GLU A 70 8.43 -4.98 -4.86
C GLU A 70 8.13 -5.62 -3.51
N GLU A 71 7.90 -6.93 -3.48
CA GLU A 71 7.69 -7.68 -2.24
C GLU A 71 8.84 -7.50 -1.23
N SER A 72 10.08 -7.46 -1.72
CA SER A 72 11.29 -7.36 -0.90
C SER A 72 11.36 -6.06 -0.09
N GLN A 73 10.63 -5.03 -0.53
CA GLN A 73 10.61 -3.70 0.05
C GLN A 73 9.45 -3.50 1.03
N LEU A 74 8.60 -4.52 1.19
CA LEU A 74 7.39 -4.45 1.98
C LEU A 74 7.46 -5.40 3.16
N THR A 75 7.10 -4.89 4.33
CA THR A 75 6.98 -5.69 5.56
C THR A 75 5.52 -5.70 5.99
N LEU A 76 4.95 -6.87 6.26
CA LEU A 76 3.59 -6.95 6.80
C LEU A 76 3.55 -6.28 8.17
N VAL A 77 2.66 -5.29 8.32
CA VAL A 77 2.37 -4.66 9.62
C VAL A 77 1.10 -5.25 10.20
N SER A 78 0.06 -5.41 9.38
CA SER A 78 -1.21 -5.98 9.80
C SER A 78 -1.90 -6.71 8.66
N ASP A 79 -2.48 -7.86 8.99
CA ASP A 79 -3.34 -8.66 8.12
C ASP A 79 -4.83 -8.33 8.28
N ASP A 80 -5.15 -7.18 8.90
CA ASP A 80 -6.54 -6.72 9.02
C ASP A 80 -7.05 -6.18 7.67
N ARG A 81 -7.42 -7.12 6.81
CA ARG A 81 -7.93 -6.84 5.47
C ARG A 81 -9.28 -6.13 5.48
N ILE A 82 -10.11 -6.37 6.49
CA ILE A 82 -11.41 -5.71 6.62
C ILE A 82 -11.19 -4.22 6.79
N ARG A 83 -10.33 -3.86 7.74
CA ARG A 83 -10.03 -2.46 8.04
C ARG A 83 -9.30 -1.77 6.89
N GLY A 84 -8.36 -2.44 6.23
CA GLY A 84 -7.72 -1.89 5.04
C GLY A 84 -8.69 -1.71 3.87
N GLU A 85 -9.64 -2.63 3.66
CA GLU A 85 -10.68 -2.46 2.64
C GLU A 85 -11.60 -1.28 2.94
N GLU A 86 -11.99 -1.04 4.19
CA GLU A 86 -12.74 0.16 4.58
C GLU A 86 -11.99 1.44 4.22
N ILE A 87 -10.69 1.49 4.50
CA ILE A 87 -9.84 2.63 4.15
C ILE A 87 -9.78 2.83 2.63
N LEU A 88 -9.59 1.75 1.86
CA LEU A 88 -9.59 1.80 0.40
C LEU A 88 -10.93 2.29 -0.17
N GLN A 89 -12.07 1.87 0.41
CA GLN A 89 -13.40 2.31 -0.01
C GLN A 89 -13.65 3.79 0.30
N LYS A 90 -13.26 4.25 1.49
CA LYS A 90 -13.33 5.66 1.90
C LYS A 90 -12.50 6.54 0.98
N HIS A 91 -11.24 6.14 0.72
CA HIS A 91 -10.36 6.84 -0.22
C HIS A 91 -10.95 6.91 -1.63
N LYS A 92 -11.55 5.82 -2.14
CA LYS A 92 -12.23 5.81 -3.44
C LYS A 92 -13.43 6.76 -3.52
N HIS A 93 -14.11 6.99 -2.40
CA HIS A 93 -15.23 7.94 -2.30
C HIS A 93 -14.77 9.39 -2.08
N GLY A 94 -13.46 9.66 -2.06
CA GLY A 94 -12.90 10.98 -1.78
C GLY A 94 -13.01 11.37 -0.31
N ASP A 95 -13.36 10.42 0.56
CA ASP A 95 -13.43 10.64 2.00
C ASP A 95 -12.05 10.40 2.62
N ASN A 96 -11.38 11.52 2.92
CA ASN A 96 -10.07 11.58 3.57
C ASN A 96 -10.17 11.66 5.10
N SER A 97 -11.35 11.47 5.71
CA SER A 97 -11.54 11.59 7.17
C SER A 97 -10.69 10.63 8.00
N TRP A 98 -10.27 9.49 7.42
CA TRP A 98 -9.41 8.50 8.07
C TRP A 98 -7.94 8.93 8.18
N LEU A 99 -7.50 9.97 7.46
CA LEU A 99 -6.12 10.45 7.47
C LEU A 99 -5.74 11.15 8.78
N GLY A 100 -6.69 11.92 9.33
CA GLY A 100 -6.54 12.62 10.60
C GLY A 100 -6.71 11.73 11.82
N ASP A 101 -7.24 10.51 11.62
CA ASP A 101 -7.41 9.56 12.71
C ASP A 101 -6.18 8.64 12.78
N ASN A 102 -5.34 8.83 13.79
CA ASN A 102 -4.22 7.93 14.10
C ASN A 102 -4.69 6.64 14.80
N SER A 103 -6.00 6.38 14.89
CA SER A 103 -6.58 5.18 15.51
C SER A 103 -6.20 3.85 14.83
N TRP A 104 -5.62 3.87 13.63
CA TRP A 104 -5.04 2.69 12.99
C TRP A 104 -3.57 2.45 13.43
N LEU A 105 -2.87 3.46 13.96
CA LEU A 105 -1.53 3.30 14.59
C LEU A 105 -1.61 2.87 16.06
N SER A 106 -2.77 3.02 16.70
CA SER A 106 -2.93 2.66 18.10
C SER A 106 -3.30 1.19 18.30
N GLU A 107 -2.39 0.29 17.96
CA GLU A 107 -2.12 -0.80 18.90
C GLU A 107 -0.91 -0.35 19.71
N LYS A 108 -1.23 0.14 20.91
CA LYS A 108 -0.25 0.53 21.93
C LYS A 108 0.73 -0.63 22.14
N TYR A 109 1.99 -0.41 21.81
CA TYR A 109 3.09 -1.04 22.55
C TYR A 109 3.37 -0.20 23.81
#